data_AF-A0A936ATL7-F1
#
_entry.id   AF-A0A936ATL7-F1
#
_cell.length_a   1.000
_cell.length_b   1.000
_cell.length_c   1.000
_cell.angle_alpha   90.00
_cell.angle_beta   90.00
_cell.angle_gamma   90.00
#
_symmetry.space_group_name_H-M   'P 1'
#
loop_
_entity.id
_entity.type
_entity.pdbx_description
1 polymer ?
#
loop_
_entity_poly.entity_id
_entity_poly.type
_entity_poly.pdbx_seq_one_letter_code
_entity_poly.pdbx_strand_id
1 'polypeptide(L)'
;MRRKMIRNGAPKMLDIPSYDGCLRPSRMPRGRMHDPRTGEILESDIQFYHNIMNLARDWYFVQVGHLDPRAQKLPIPDDLMGELIRYVVAHEVGHTLGFQHNMKASSTYSLDQVRNRDWVKKMGHTPTLMDYSRFNYVAQPEDKIDLEDLIPKIGPYDKWATMWGYKPIQGAASSEDEKKVLNGWALEQDKTPHLRFSTAKSRGSDPGDNTEAVGDADAVAATGLESKTLRERWIC
;
A
#
# COMPACT_ATOMS: atom_id res chain seq x y z
N MET A 1 -27.52 15.37 -0.85
CA MET A 1 -26.82 15.97 -2.01
C MET A 1 -25.34 15.67 -1.83
N ARG A 2 -24.76 14.80 -2.66
CA ARG A 2 -23.36 14.35 -2.56
C ARG A 2 -22.56 14.82 -3.78
N ARG A 3 -21.24 14.68 -3.69
CA ARG A 3 -20.15 15.51 -4.24
C ARG A 3 -20.06 15.62 -5.78
N LYS A 4 -19.81 16.84 -6.25
CA LYS A 4 -19.38 17.18 -7.63
C LYS A 4 -17.84 17.27 -7.65
N MET A 5 -17.16 16.43 -8.43
CA MET A 5 -15.80 16.72 -8.91
C MET A 5 -15.89 17.03 -10.40
N ILE A 6 -15.72 18.29 -10.78
CA ILE A 6 -15.61 18.72 -12.18
C ILE A 6 -14.12 18.72 -12.56
N ARG A 7 -13.73 17.87 -13.51
CA ARG A 7 -12.43 17.94 -14.20
C ARG A 7 -12.62 18.66 -15.54
N ASN A 8 -12.03 19.84 -15.69
CA ASN A 8 -11.87 20.51 -16.98
C ASN A 8 -10.50 20.17 -17.59
N GLY A 9 -10.52 19.68 -18.83
CA GLY A 9 -9.46 19.80 -19.84
C GLY A 9 -8.11 19.10 -19.58
N ALA A 10 -7.82 18.03 -20.32
CA ALA A 10 -6.44 17.55 -20.52
C ALA A 10 -6.17 17.31 -22.01
N PRO A 11 -5.08 17.86 -22.59
CA PRO A 11 -4.66 17.53 -23.95
C PRO A 11 -3.92 16.18 -23.98
N LYS A 12 -4.02 15.51 -25.15
CA LYS A 12 -3.39 14.22 -25.47
C LYS A 12 -1.86 14.34 -25.37
N MET A 13 -1.18 13.37 -24.73
CA MET A 13 0.29 13.25 -24.83
C MET A 13 0.75 11.79 -24.84
N LEU A 14 1.80 11.56 -25.62
CA LEU A 14 2.33 10.31 -26.17
C LEU A 14 2.86 9.27 -25.16
N ASP A 15 2.72 8.01 -25.57
CA ASP A 15 3.23 6.78 -24.94
C ASP A 15 4.76 6.60 -25.13
N ILE A 16 5.45 6.17 -24.08
CA ILE A 16 6.80 5.54 -24.13
C ILE A 16 6.77 4.33 -23.18
N PRO A 17 7.17 3.11 -23.60
CA PRO A 17 6.95 1.88 -22.82
C PRO A 17 8.13 1.54 -21.89
N SER A 18 7.84 1.25 -20.61
CA SER A 18 8.72 0.51 -19.71
C SER A 18 8.04 -0.80 -19.29
N TYR A 19 8.79 -1.90 -19.36
CA TYR A 19 8.34 -3.27 -19.09
C TYR A 19 8.11 -3.46 -17.58
N ASP A 20 6.88 -3.80 -17.17
CA ASP A 20 6.59 -4.24 -15.79
C ASP A 20 5.55 -5.38 -15.78
N GLY A 21 5.88 -6.45 -15.07
CA GLY A 21 5.45 -7.84 -15.33
C GLY A 21 4.22 -8.34 -14.59
N CYS A 22 3.50 -7.51 -13.84
CA CYS A 22 2.21 -7.92 -13.26
C CYS A 22 1.16 -6.82 -13.15
N LEU A 23 1.49 -5.60 -13.56
CA LEU A 23 0.61 -4.45 -13.40
C LEU A 23 0.73 -3.56 -14.63
N ARG A 24 0.35 -4.09 -15.81
CA ARG A 24 -0.27 -3.19 -16.77
C ARG A 24 -1.62 -2.83 -16.17
N PRO A 25 -1.93 -1.54 -15.91
CA PRO A 25 -3.31 -1.13 -16.11
C PRO A 25 -3.54 -1.40 -17.59
N SER A 26 -4.22 -2.50 -17.89
CA SER A 26 -4.72 -2.74 -19.23
C SER A 26 -5.44 -1.46 -19.67
N ARG A 27 -5.39 -1.15 -20.97
CA ARG A 27 -6.23 -0.12 -21.60
C ARG A 27 -7.72 -0.50 -21.53
N MET A 28 -8.20 -1.02 -20.41
CA MET A 28 -9.60 -1.17 -20.06
C MET A 28 -10.02 0.02 -19.20
N PRO A 29 -11.24 0.55 -19.39
CA PRO A 29 -11.74 1.61 -18.51
C PRO A 29 -11.71 1.07 -17.08
N ARG A 30 -11.09 1.81 -16.16
CA ARG A 30 -11.09 1.51 -14.70
C ARG A 30 -12.47 0.97 -14.32
N GLY A 31 -12.55 -0.30 -13.94
CA GLY A 31 -13.80 -1.05 -13.68
C GLY A 31 -14.51 -0.54 -12.44
N ARG A 32 -15.02 0.68 -12.52
CA ARG A 32 -15.76 1.35 -11.46
C ARG A 32 -16.71 2.36 -12.08
N MET A 33 -18.00 2.10 -11.99
CA MET A 33 -19.05 3.04 -12.37
C MET A 33 -19.38 3.97 -11.20
N HIS A 34 -19.43 5.28 -11.48
CA HIS A 34 -19.78 6.31 -10.50
C HIS A 34 -20.95 7.14 -11.02
N ASP A 35 -21.88 7.52 -10.16
CA ASP A 35 -22.87 8.55 -10.52
C ASP A 35 -22.14 9.90 -10.66
N PRO A 36 -22.11 10.52 -11.86
CA PRO A 36 -21.35 11.75 -12.10
C PRO A 36 -21.91 12.96 -11.33
N ARG A 37 -23.12 12.88 -10.79
CA ARG A 37 -23.77 13.96 -10.05
C ARG A 37 -23.44 13.92 -8.57
N THR A 38 -23.29 12.72 -8.01
CA THR A 38 -23.16 12.49 -6.57
C THR A 38 -21.78 11.97 -6.16
N GLY A 39 -21.02 11.43 -7.12
CA GLY A 39 -19.76 10.73 -6.87
C GLY A 39 -19.95 9.39 -6.15
N GLU A 40 -21.17 8.86 -6.10
CA GLU A 40 -21.47 7.55 -5.51
C GLU A 40 -20.88 6.44 -6.37
N ILE A 41 -20.23 5.48 -5.73
CA ILE A 41 -19.73 4.26 -6.36
C ILE A 41 -20.93 3.33 -6.57
N LEU A 42 -21.31 3.11 -7.82
CA LEU A 42 -22.44 2.26 -8.19
C LEU A 42 -22.01 0.80 -8.35
N GLU A 43 -20.79 0.59 -8.82
CA GLU A 43 -20.23 -0.72 -9.10
C GLU A 43 -18.69 -0.61 -9.10
N SER A 44 -18.03 -1.70 -8.72
CA SER A 44 -16.61 -1.87 -8.94
C SER A 44 -16.25 -3.34 -9.13
N ASP A 45 -15.46 -3.61 -10.17
CA ASP A 45 -14.97 -4.92 -10.52
C ASP A 45 -13.53 -5.09 -10.04
N ILE A 46 -13.25 -6.19 -9.34
CA ILE A 46 -11.89 -6.62 -9.01
C ILE A 46 -11.60 -7.89 -9.82
N GLN A 47 -10.61 -7.81 -10.71
CA GLN A 47 -10.24 -8.91 -11.59
C GLN A 47 -8.91 -9.51 -11.15
N PHE A 48 -8.88 -10.82 -11.01
CA PHE A 48 -7.67 -11.57 -10.67
C PHE A 48 -7.18 -12.35 -11.88
N TYR A 49 -5.88 -12.23 -12.16
CA TYR A 49 -5.23 -13.14 -13.09
C TYR A 49 -5.05 -14.51 -12.45
N HIS A 50 -5.18 -15.56 -13.26
CA HIS A 50 -5.04 -16.96 -12.85
C HIS A 50 -3.71 -17.29 -12.14
N ASN A 51 -2.67 -16.49 -12.35
CA ASN A 51 -1.32 -16.70 -11.80
C ASN A 51 -1.04 -15.89 -10.52
N ILE A 52 -2.02 -15.19 -9.94
CA ILE A 52 -1.80 -14.37 -8.73
C ILE A 52 -1.25 -15.18 -7.55
N MET A 53 -1.67 -16.43 -7.41
CA MET A 53 -1.20 -17.32 -6.36
C MET A 53 0.30 -17.65 -6.51
N ASN A 54 0.80 -17.79 -7.74
CA ASN A 54 2.22 -18.00 -7.99
C ASN A 54 3.02 -16.77 -7.61
N LEU A 55 2.52 -15.57 -7.97
CA LEU A 55 3.17 -14.31 -7.65
C LEU A 55 3.24 -14.07 -6.14
N ALA A 56 2.12 -14.26 -5.43
CA ALA A 56 2.06 -14.12 -3.99
C ALA A 56 3.00 -15.10 -3.27
N ARG A 57 3.03 -16.36 -3.71
CA ARG A 57 3.97 -17.38 -3.23
C ARG A 57 5.42 -16.93 -3.40
N ASP A 58 5.79 -16.51 -4.60
CA ASP A 58 7.18 -16.19 -4.93
C ASP A 58 7.66 -14.97 -4.16
N TRP A 59 6.84 -13.93 -4.04
CA TRP A 59 7.14 -12.76 -3.21
C TRP A 59 7.30 -13.12 -1.74
N TYR A 60 6.35 -13.87 -1.16
CA TYR A 60 6.40 -14.23 0.25
C TYR A 60 7.63 -15.10 0.56
N PHE A 61 7.90 -16.09 -0.29
CA PHE A 61 9.05 -16.96 -0.17
C PHE A 61 10.37 -16.16 -0.17
N VAL A 62 10.56 -15.30 -1.17
CA VAL A 62 11.80 -14.51 -1.32
C VAL A 62 11.97 -13.52 -0.17
N GLN A 63 10.92 -12.77 0.16
CA GLN A 63 11.02 -11.66 1.11
C GLN A 63 11.09 -12.12 2.57
N VAL A 64 10.26 -13.09 2.96
CA VAL A 64 10.08 -13.46 4.38
C VAL A 64 10.01 -14.97 4.64
N GLY A 65 10.17 -15.82 3.62
CA GLY A 65 10.12 -17.28 3.78
C GLY A 65 11.21 -17.86 4.71
N HIS A 66 12.30 -17.11 4.91
CA HIS A 66 13.36 -17.47 5.85
C HIS A 66 12.94 -17.34 7.33
N LEU A 67 11.85 -16.60 7.60
CA LEU A 67 11.26 -16.39 8.94
C LEU A 67 10.07 -17.31 9.19
N ASP A 68 9.31 -17.68 8.15
CA ASP A 68 8.14 -18.56 8.26
C ASP A 68 8.44 -19.99 7.75
N PRO A 69 8.53 -21.00 8.65
CA PRO A 69 8.72 -22.40 8.26
C PRO A 69 7.66 -22.93 7.27
N ARG A 70 6.44 -22.38 7.27
CA ARG A 70 5.36 -22.78 6.35
C ARG A 70 5.69 -22.47 4.89
N ALA A 71 6.51 -21.43 4.65
CA ALA A 71 6.91 -21.02 3.31
C ALA A 71 8.14 -21.78 2.79
N GLN A 72 8.88 -22.50 3.64
CA GLN A 72 10.11 -23.21 3.26
C GLN A 72 9.86 -24.52 2.52
N LYS A 73 8.60 -24.95 2.42
CA LYS A 73 8.19 -26.14 1.68
C LYS A 73 7.07 -25.79 0.71
N LEU A 74 7.19 -26.30 -0.52
CA LEU A 74 6.15 -26.19 -1.53
C LEU A 74 5.31 -27.48 -1.62
N PRO A 75 3.99 -27.38 -1.89
CA PRO A 75 3.20 -26.14 -1.95
C PRO A 75 3.06 -25.49 -0.57
N ILE A 76 2.93 -24.16 -0.53
CA ILE A 76 2.64 -23.47 0.73
C ILE A 76 1.24 -23.87 1.23
N PRO A 77 1.03 -23.97 2.55
CA PRO A 77 -0.28 -24.31 3.11
C PRO A 77 -1.40 -23.35 2.70
N ASP A 78 -2.63 -23.88 2.57
CA ASP A 78 -3.81 -23.10 2.13
C ASP A 78 -4.16 -21.95 3.08
N ASP A 79 -3.93 -22.11 4.38
CA ASP A 79 -4.12 -21.04 5.38
C ASP A 79 -3.20 -19.86 5.09
N LEU A 80 -1.91 -20.12 4.86
CA LEU A 80 -0.93 -19.09 4.50
C LEU A 80 -1.30 -18.45 3.16
N MET A 81 -1.59 -19.25 2.12
CA MET A 81 -2.01 -18.71 0.82
C MET A 81 -3.26 -17.83 0.94
N GLY A 82 -4.23 -18.24 1.77
CA GLY A 82 -5.42 -17.45 2.06
C GLY A 82 -5.11 -16.09 2.67
N GLU A 83 -4.12 -16.00 3.57
CA GLU A 83 -3.65 -14.72 4.12
C GLU A 83 -3.01 -13.82 3.07
N LEU A 84 -2.19 -14.38 2.17
CA LEU A 84 -1.56 -13.63 1.09
C LEU A 84 -2.59 -13.08 0.09
N ILE A 85 -3.56 -13.90 -0.29
CA ILE A 85 -4.65 -13.47 -1.19
C ILE A 85 -5.54 -12.44 -0.49
N ARG A 86 -5.84 -12.61 0.80
CA ARG A 86 -6.59 -11.60 1.58
C ARG A 86 -5.89 -10.23 1.55
N TYR A 87 -4.56 -10.19 1.67
CA TYR A 87 -3.78 -8.97 1.53
C TYR A 87 -4.00 -8.31 0.16
N VAL A 88 -3.83 -9.06 -0.93
CA VAL A 88 -4.01 -8.55 -2.30
C VAL A 88 -5.45 -8.05 -2.51
N VAL A 89 -6.45 -8.83 -2.10
CA VAL A 89 -7.86 -8.43 -2.20
C VAL A 89 -8.13 -7.13 -1.45
N ALA A 90 -7.61 -6.99 -0.23
CA ALA A 90 -7.81 -5.79 0.56
C ALA A 90 -7.13 -4.55 -0.08
N HIS A 91 -5.97 -4.71 -0.72
CA HIS A 91 -5.31 -3.67 -1.51
C HIS A 91 -6.20 -3.21 -2.68
N GLU A 92 -6.72 -4.15 -3.47
CA GLU A 92 -7.58 -3.83 -4.61
C GLU A 92 -8.91 -3.20 -4.17
N VAL A 93 -9.49 -3.64 -3.05
CA VAL A 93 -10.65 -2.97 -2.44
C VAL A 93 -10.32 -1.53 -2.06
N GLY A 94 -9.11 -1.23 -1.61
CA GLY A 94 -8.66 0.15 -1.39
C GLY A 94 -8.74 1.01 -2.66
N HIS A 95 -8.38 0.46 -3.83
CA HIS A 95 -8.54 1.15 -5.11
C HIS A 95 -9.98 1.37 -5.52
N THR A 96 -10.89 0.44 -5.20
CA THR A 96 -12.33 0.62 -5.46
C THR A 96 -12.88 1.80 -4.64
N LEU A 97 -12.41 1.94 -3.39
CA LEU A 97 -12.67 3.10 -2.52
C LEU A 97 -11.93 4.38 -2.93
N GLY A 98 -11.19 4.36 -4.04
CA GLY A 98 -10.54 5.53 -4.60
C GLY A 98 -9.18 5.87 -3.98
N PHE A 99 -8.63 5.02 -3.11
CA PHE A 99 -7.27 5.19 -2.63
C PHE A 99 -6.27 4.94 -3.77
N GLN A 100 -5.22 5.75 -3.78
CA GLN A 100 -4.09 5.60 -4.69
C GLN A 100 -2.93 4.98 -3.92
N HIS A 101 -1.95 4.43 -4.65
CA HIS A 101 -0.71 4.02 -4.01
C HIS A 101 -0.07 5.20 -3.26
N ASN A 102 0.51 4.90 -2.10
CA ASN A 102 1.14 5.91 -1.25
C ASN A 102 2.44 5.38 -0.65
N MET A 103 3.51 5.46 -1.44
CA MET A 103 4.85 5.09 -0.97
C MET A 103 5.45 6.15 -0.04
N LYS A 104 4.92 7.39 -0.08
CA LYS A 104 5.42 8.47 0.78
C LYS A 104 5.25 8.17 2.26
N ALA A 105 4.17 7.48 2.63
CA ALA A 105 3.92 7.19 4.03
C ALA A 105 4.99 6.26 4.62
N SER A 106 5.38 5.18 3.93
CA SER A 106 6.38 4.21 4.45
C SER A 106 7.76 4.82 4.65
N SER A 107 8.16 5.81 3.84
CA SER A 107 9.42 6.57 4.00
C SER A 107 9.64 7.24 5.35
N THR A 108 8.59 7.29 6.17
CA THR A 108 8.64 7.89 7.50
C THR A 108 8.90 6.89 8.62
N TYR A 109 8.83 5.59 8.34
CA TYR A 109 9.15 4.54 9.32
C TYR A 109 10.65 4.24 9.28
N SER A 110 11.32 4.29 10.43
CA SER A 110 12.73 3.93 10.54
C SER A 110 12.93 2.42 10.55
N LEU A 111 14.16 2.00 10.24
CA LEU A 111 14.53 0.59 10.28
C LEU A 111 14.32 -0.04 11.68
N ASP A 112 14.67 0.69 12.74
CA ASP A 112 14.48 0.25 14.12
C ASP A 112 13.00 0.06 14.46
N GLN A 113 12.11 0.87 13.88
CA GLN A 113 10.67 0.75 14.08
C GLN A 113 10.11 -0.49 13.40
N VAL A 114 10.41 -0.69 12.11
CA VAL A 114 9.88 -1.83 11.34
C VAL A 114 10.48 -3.17 11.74
N ARG A 115 11.59 -3.16 12.51
CA ARG A 115 12.18 -4.35 13.14
C ARG A 115 11.79 -4.52 14.61
N ASN A 116 11.06 -3.57 15.20
CA ASN A 116 10.59 -3.69 16.58
C ASN A 116 9.24 -4.40 16.63
N ARG A 117 9.20 -5.56 17.30
CA ARG A 117 7.99 -6.39 17.44
C ARG A 117 6.77 -5.63 17.93
N ASP A 118 6.89 -4.86 19.01
CA ASP A 118 5.76 -4.16 19.63
C ASP A 118 5.28 -2.99 18.76
N TRP A 119 6.20 -2.31 18.07
CA TRP A 119 5.87 -1.29 17.09
C TRP A 119 5.07 -1.89 15.93
N VAL A 120 5.59 -2.94 15.29
CA VAL A 120 4.93 -3.57 14.14
C VAL A 120 3.58 -4.13 14.54
N LYS A 121 3.44 -4.70 15.75
CA LYS A 121 2.15 -5.18 16.26
C LYS A 121 1.08 -4.08 16.31
N LYS A 122 1.49 -2.86 16.66
CA LYS A 122 0.60 -1.72 16.85
C LYS A 122 0.36 -0.92 15.57
N MET A 123 1.42 -0.69 14.80
CA MET A 123 1.46 0.26 13.69
C MET A 123 1.51 -0.42 12.31
N GLY A 124 1.90 -1.70 12.26
CA GLY A 124 2.34 -2.37 11.03
C GLY A 124 3.78 -1.99 10.66
N HIS A 125 4.36 -2.68 9.67
CA HIS A 125 5.65 -2.29 9.08
C HIS A 125 5.51 -1.26 7.96
N THR A 126 4.28 -1.00 7.49
CA THR A 126 3.95 0.11 6.60
C THR A 126 2.71 0.85 7.12
N PRO A 127 2.61 2.19 6.99
CA PRO A 127 1.46 2.95 7.46
C PRO A 127 0.19 2.74 6.62
N THR A 128 0.31 2.15 5.43
CA THR A 128 -0.79 1.98 4.46
C THR A 128 -0.69 0.66 3.72
N LEU A 129 -1.83 -0.01 3.58
CA LEU A 129 -1.98 -1.20 2.74
C LEU A 129 -1.80 -0.86 1.25
N MET A 130 -1.96 0.41 0.86
CA MET A 130 -1.81 0.89 -0.51
C MET A 130 -0.34 1.06 -0.93
N ASP A 131 0.60 0.75 -0.05
CA ASP A 131 2.02 0.69 -0.39
C ASP A 131 2.36 -0.63 -1.09
N TYR A 132 3.47 -0.62 -1.83
CA TYR A 132 4.14 -1.82 -2.31
C TYR A 132 5.19 -2.37 -1.34
N SER A 133 5.28 -1.87 -0.11
CA SER A 133 5.97 -2.52 1.02
C SER A 133 5.35 -3.90 1.37
N ARG A 134 5.45 -4.88 0.45
CA ARG A 134 4.60 -6.09 0.41
C ARG A 134 4.78 -7.04 1.58
N PHE A 135 6.00 -7.34 1.99
CA PHE A 135 6.29 -8.14 3.18
C PHE A 135 7.48 -7.52 3.91
N ASN A 136 7.54 -7.68 5.24
CA ASN A 136 8.57 -7.07 6.06
C ASN A 136 9.94 -7.77 5.89
N TYR A 137 10.58 -7.60 4.72
CA TYR A 137 11.81 -8.29 4.34
C TYR A 137 13.05 -7.88 5.15
N VAL A 138 12.99 -6.73 5.84
CA VAL A 138 14.08 -6.27 6.71
C VAL A 138 14.08 -6.95 8.08
N ALA A 139 12.97 -7.61 8.46
CA ALA A 139 12.87 -8.35 9.70
C ALA A 139 13.91 -9.47 9.75
N GLN A 140 14.51 -9.67 10.91
CA GLN A 140 15.48 -10.72 11.19
C GLN A 140 14.93 -11.68 12.26
N PRO A 141 15.43 -12.93 12.34
CA PRO A 141 14.95 -13.91 13.32
C PRO A 141 15.03 -13.43 14.77
N GLU A 142 16.10 -12.70 15.11
CA GLU A 142 16.33 -12.07 16.40
C GLU A 142 15.30 -10.99 16.78
N ASP A 143 14.60 -10.41 15.80
CA ASP A 143 13.57 -9.39 16.01
C ASP A 143 12.26 -10.01 16.55
N LYS A 144 12.07 -11.32 16.36
CA LYS A 144 10.93 -12.11 16.88
C LYS A 144 9.54 -11.53 16.52
N ILE A 145 9.41 -10.93 15.35
CA ILE A 145 8.14 -10.44 14.82
C ILE A 145 7.20 -11.63 14.60
N ASP A 146 5.92 -11.49 14.99
CA ASP A 146 4.93 -12.54 14.78
C ASP A 146 4.72 -12.76 13.28
N LEU A 147 4.53 -14.00 12.84
CA LEU A 147 4.42 -14.35 11.42
C LEU A 147 3.27 -13.59 10.72
N GLU A 148 2.17 -13.37 11.43
CA GLU A 148 1.01 -12.60 10.93
C GLU A 148 1.31 -11.11 10.73
N ASP A 149 2.36 -10.58 11.36
CA ASP A 149 2.78 -9.19 11.30
C ASP A 149 3.88 -8.95 10.25
N LEU A 150 4.31 -10.00 9.55
CA LEU A 150 5.15 -9.90 8.35
C LEU A 150 4.35 -9.50 7.10
N ILE A 151 3.01 -9.64 7.16
CA ILE A 151 2.06 -9.31 6.09
C ILE A 151 1.42 -7.94 6.39
N PRO A 152 1.34 -7.02 5.42
CA PRO A 152 0.75 -5.70 5.60
C PRO A 152 -0.71 -5.79 6.02
N LYS A 153 -1.11 -4.86 6.89
CA LYS A 153 -2.46 -4.73 7.42
C LYS A 153 -2.96 -3.31 7.17
N ILE A 154 -4.25 -3.09 7.43
CA ILE A 154 -4.86 -1.75 7.41
C ILE A 154 -4.15 -0.87 8.44
N GLY A 155 -3.37 0.09 7.94
CA GLY A 155 -2.52 0.94 8.73
C GLY A 155 -3.19 2.24 9.20
N PRO A 156 -2.46 3.08 9.95
CA PRO A 156 -2.94 4.39 10.39
C PRO A 156 -3.34 5.31 9.24
N TYR A 157 -2.61 5.32 8.12
CA TYR A 157 -2.95 6.15 6.97
C TYR A 157 -4.24 5.69 6.30
N ASP A 158 -4.47 4.38 6.16
CA ASP A 158 -5.71 3.87 5.55
C ASP A 158 -6.95 4.29 6.36
N LYS A 159 -6.84 4.20 7.69
CA LYS A 159 -7.90 4.63 8.62
C LYS A 159 -8.15 6.13 8.51
N TRP A 160 -7.07 6.92 8.47
CA TRP A 160 -7.15 8.37 8.32
C TRP A 160 -7.73 8.78 6.96
N ALA A 161 -7.27 8.17 5.87
CA ALA A 161 -7.76 8.42 4.51
C ALA A 161 -9.23 8.02 4.36
N THR A 162 -9.65 6.93 5.00
CA THR A 162 -11.06 6.53 5.08
C THR A 162 -11.87 7.57 5.83
N MET A 163 -11.39 8.04 6.99
CA MET A 163 -12.05 9.10 7.75
C MET A 163 -12.17 10.38 6.93
N TRP A 164 -11.07 10.87 6.37
CA TRP A 164 -11.05 12.08 5.56
C TRP A 164 -11.94 11.98 4.32
N GLY A 165 -11.91 10.83 3.64
CA GLY A 165 -12.67 10.58 2.43
C GLY A 165 -14.17 10.34 2.66
N TYR A 166 -14.57 9.71 3.75
CA TYR A 166 -15.92 9.16 3.90
C TYR A 166 -16.69 9.61 5.14
N LYS A 167 -16.06 10.31 6.11
CA LYS A 167 -16.76 10.81 7.29
C LYS A 167 -17.76 11.92 6.89
N PRO A 168 -19.06 11.80 7.25
CA PRO A 168 -20.03 12.84 7.00
C PRO A 168 -19.68 14.14 7.74
N ILE A 169 -19.76 15.28 7.05
CA ILE A 169 -19.61 16.62 7.65
C ILE A 169 -21.01 17.19 7.86
N GLN A 170 -21.48 17.18 9.11
CA GLN A 170 -22.80 17.72 9.44
C GLN A 170 -22.83 19.25 9.21
N GLY A 171 -23.93 19.75 8.64
CA GLY A 171 -24.14 21.18 8.42
C GLY A 171 -23.49 21.76 7.16
N ALA A 172 -22.73 20.97 6.38
CA ALA A 172 -22.27 21.40 5.06
C ALA A 172 -23.43 21.25 4.04
N ALA A 173 -23.84 22.37 3.42
CA ALA A 173 -24.91 22.38 2.43
C ALA A 173 -24.38 22.19 0.98
N SER A 174 -23.08 22.45 0.78
CA SER A 174 -22.40 22.35 -0.51
C SER A 174 -21.00 21.75 -0.37
N SER A 175 -20.42 21.33 -1.49
CA SER A 175 -19.03 20.84 -1.54
C SER A 175 -18.01 21.91 -1.17
N GLU A 176 -18.34 23.19 -1.33
CA GLU A 176 -17.46 24.30 -0.94
C GLU A 176 -17.42 24.45 0.59
N ASP A 177 -18.55 24.24 1.27
CA ASP A 177 -18.63 24.30 2.74
C ASP A 177 -17.79 23.20 3.40
N GLU A 178 -17.69 22.03 2.76
CA GLU A 178 -16.86 20.92 3.23
C GLU A 178 -15.36 21.25 3.22
N LYS A 179 -14.89 22.10 2.29
CA LYS A 179 -13.44 22.34 2.07
C LYS A 179 -12.73 22.84 3.32
N LYS A 180 -13.35 23.73 4.10
CA LYS A 180 -12.73 24.28 5.31
C LYS A 180 -12.46 23.18 6.34
N VAL A 181 -13.42 22.27 6.53
CA VAL A 181 -13.29 21.14 7.46
C VAL A 181 -12.28 20.12 6.93
N LEU A 182 -12.38 19.77 5.66
CA LEU A 182 -11.46 18.84 4.99
C LEU A 182 -10.01 19.32 5.04
N ASN A 183 -9.78 20.61 4.77
CA ASN A 183 -8.46 21.23 4.90
C ASN A 183 -7.97 21.17 6.35
N GLY A 184 -8.86 21.43 7.32
CA GLY A 184 -8.53 21.31 8.74
C GLY A 184 -8.06 19.92 9.14
N TRP A 185 -8.71 18.87 8.63
CA TRP A 185 -8.26 17.48 8.85
C TRP A 185 -6.96 17.17 8.11
N ALA A 186 -6.78 17.69 6.89
CA ALA A 186 -5.55 17.49 6.10
C ALA A 186 -4.29 18.03 6.79
N LEU A 187 -4.41 19.10 7.59
CA LEU A 187 -3.30 19.68 8.37
C LEU A 187 -2.72 18.70 9.42
N GLU A 188 -3.41 17.61 9.76
CA GLU A 188 -2.87 16.57 10.63
C GLU A 188 -1.60 15.91 10.05
N GLN A 189 -1.48 15.86 8.72
CA GLN A 189 -0.32 15.30 8.03
C GLN A 189 0.98 16.10 8.25
N ASP A 190 0.87 17.39 8.60
CA ASP A 190 2.03 18.23 8.89
C ASP A 190 2.71 17.77 10.19
N LYS A 191 1.90 17.40 11.17
CA LYS A 191 2.33 16.96 12.51
C LYS A 191 2.59 15.46 12.58
N THR A 192 1.99 14.69 11.69
CA THR A 192 2.02 13.23 11.71
C THR A 192 2.63 12.72 10.40
N PRO A 193 3.96 12.51 10.34
CA PRO A 193 4.65 12.21 9.08
C PRO A 193 4.11 11.00 8.32
N HIS A 194 3.74 9.93 9.03
CA HIS A 194 3.22 8.71 8.42
C HIS A 194 1.79 8.83 7.87
N LEU A 195 1.17 10.02 7.97
CA LEU A 195 -0.08 10.34 7.29
C LEU A 195 0.13 11.07 5.95
N ARG A 196 1.38 11.39 5.60
CA ARG A 196 1.68 12.13 4.38
C ARG A 196 1.36 11.32 3.14
N PHE A 197 0.97 12.03 2.10
CA PHE A 197 0.62 11.47 0.81
C PHE A 197 1.39 12.18 -0.31
N SER A 198 1.94 11.39 -1.25
CA SER A 198 2.44 11.89 -2.52
C SER A 198 1.51 11.45 -3.64
N THR A 199 1.35 12.29 -4.66
CA THR A 199 0.55 11.93 -5.84
C THR A 199 1.46 11.30 -6.89
N ALA A 200 0.96 10.35 -7.67
CA ALA A 200 1.68 9.78 -8.82
C ALA A 200 2.18 10.82 -9.86
N LYS A 201 1.70 12.06 -9.81
CA LYS A 201 2.23 13.19 -10.63
C LYS A 201 3.59 13.69 -10.14
N SER A 202 4.07 13.27 -8.97
CA SER A 202 5.42 13.54 -8.48
C SER A 202 6.48 12.93 -9.41
N ARG A 203 6.14 11.89 -10.19
CA ARG A 203 7.04 11.16 -11.11
C ARG A 203 8.39 10.80 -10.47
N GLY A 204 8.39 10.42 -9.18
CA GLY A 204 9.61 10.08 -8.44
C GLY A 204 10.52 11.26 -8.11
N SER A 205 10.03 12.50 -8.22
CA SER A 205 10.78 13.69 -7.78
C SER A 205 10.86 13.80 -6.25
N ASP A 206 10.00 13.09 -5.53
CA ASP A 206 10.10 12.95 -4.08
C ASP A 206 10.95 11.71 -3.76
N PRO A 207 12.14 11.86 -3.14
CA PRO A 207 13.02 10.74 -2.83
C PRO A 207 12.44 9.77 -1.78
N GLY A 208 11.33 10.11 -1.13
CA GLY A 208 10.59 9.21 -0.23
C GLY A 208 9.41 8.50 -0.91
N ASP A 209 9.28 8.53 -2.23
CA ASP A 209 8.17 7.91 -2.99
C ASP A 209 8.68 6.67 -3.75
N ASN A 210 9.22 5.69 -3.02
CA ASN A 210 9.88 4.50 -3.58
C ASN A 210 8.97 3.26 -3.53
N THR A 211 8.82 2.58 -4.66
CA THR A 211 8.12 1.29 -4.73
C THR A 211 8.93 0.17 -4.08
N GLU A 212 8.28 -0.83 -3.49
CA GLU A 212 8.90 -2.04 -2.93
C GLU A 212 9.82 -1.83 -1.73
N ALA A 213 9.78 -0.66 -1.10
CA ALA A 213 10.74 -0.31 -0.05
C ALA A 213 10.15 -0.53 1.35
N VAL A 214 10.95 -1.07 2.28
CA VAL A 214 10.64 -1.17 3.71
C VAL A 214 11.82 -0.62 4.51
N GLY A 215 11.57 0.33 5.41
CA GLY A 215 12.63 0.99 6.19
C GLY A 215 13.49 1.96 5.36
N ASP A 216 12.89 2.57 4.34
CA ASP A 216 13.53 3.42 3.33
C ASP A 216 13.98 4.80 3.84
N ALA A 217 13.74 5.10 5.12
CA ALA A 217 14.50 6.14 5.83
C ALA A 217 16.02 5.89 5.74
N ASP A 218 16.46 4.62 5.64
CA ASP A 218 17.82 4.22 5.29
C ASP A 218 17.82 3.02 4.32
N ALA A 219 17.63 3.31 3.03
CA ALA A 219 17.54 2.30 1.98
C ALA A 219 18.82 1.43 1.85
N VAL A 220 19.99 1.97 2.17
CA VAL A 220 21.26 1.21 2.09
C VAL A 220 21.30 0.16 3.20
N ALA A 221 20.94 0.53 4.42
CA ALA A 221 20.86 -0.40 5.54
C ALA A 221 19.80 -1.49 5.30
N ALA A 222 18.62 -1.11 4.81
CA ALA A 222 17.54 -2.04 4.47
C ALA A 222 17.99 -3.08 3.42
N THR A 223 18.64 -2.63 2.34
CA THR A 223 19.19 -3.51 1.29
C THR A 223 20.30 -4.41 1.84
N GLY A 224 21.13 -3.89 2.75
CA GLY A 224 22.18 -4.65 3.42
C GLY A 224 21.64 -5.83 4.22
N LEU A 225 20.51 -5.65 4.92
CA LEU A 225 19.83 -6.70 5.66
C LEU A 225 19.22 -7.76 4.75
N GLU A 226 18.50 -7.37 3.69
CA GLU A 226 17.99 -8.30 2.69
C GLU A 226 19.13 -9.14 2.08
N SER A 227 20.21 -8.49 1.67
CA SER A 227 21.37 -9.15 1.09
C SER A 227 22.07 -10.09 2.07
N LYS A 228 22.11 -9.74 3.36
CA LYS A 228 22.61 -10.61 4.42
C LYS A 228 21.76 -11.87 4.51
N THR A 229 20.44 -11.73 4.56
CA THR A 229 19.50 -12.86 4.58
C THR A 229 19.71 -13.78 3.38
N LEU A 230 19.81 -13.23 2.17
CA LEU A 230 20.04 -14.01 0.95
C LEU A 230 21.33 -14.84 1.02
N ARG A 231 22.43 -14.23 1.48
CA ARG A 231 23.72 -14.92 1.61
C ARG A 231 23.73 -16.00 2.70
N GLU A 232 23.11 -15.73 3.83
CA GLU A 232 23.22 -16.62 5.01
C GLU A 232 22.20 -17.75 5.00
N ARG A 233 21.07 -17.60 4.29
CA ARG A 233 19.94 -18.54 4.39
C ARG A 233 19.47 -19.14 3.08
N TRP A 234 19.78 -18.52 1.94
CA TRP A 234 19.30 -18.98 0.63
C TRP A 234 20.43 -19.48 -0.28
N ILE A 235 21.62 -18.89 -0.19
CA ILE A 235 22.79 -19.31 -0.96
C ILE A 235 23.59 -20.30 -0.11
N CYS A 236 23.54 -21.59 -0.48
CA CYS A 236 24.43 -22.62 0.05
C CYS A 236 25.83 -22.52 -0.56
#